data_AF-A0A955RJL7-F1
#
_entry.id   AF-A0A955RJL7-F1
#
_cell.length_a   1.000
_cell.length_b   1.000
_cell.length_c   1.000
_cell.angle_alpha   90.00
_cell.angle_beta   90.00
_cell.angle_gamma   90.00
#
_symmetry.space_group_name_H-M   'P 1'
#
loop_
_entity.id
_entity.type
_entity.pdbx_description
1 polymer ?
#
loop_
_entity_poly.entity_id
_entity_poly.type
_entity_poly.pdbx_seq_one_letter_code
_entity_poly.pdbx_strand_id
1 'polypeptide(L)' 'IKVDGSPRGMDDVSVTTTTLKRGCSIGAGSVILPGVTIGEFAMVGAGSVVTKDIPPFTLYFGNPAKFIRRIDEKGEAVS' A
#
# COMPACT_ATOMS: atom_id res chain seq x y z
N ILE A 1 18.00 -10.14 8.14
CA ILE A 1 19.19 -10.60 8.86
C ILE A 1 18.76 -11.76 9.73
N LYS A 2 19.40 -12.93 9.58
CA LYS A 2 19.20 -14.09 10.48
C LYS A 2 19.89 -13.78 11.82
N VAL A 3 19.63 -14.60 12.84
CA VAL A 3 20.20 -14.41 14.19
C VAL A 3 21.73 -14.36 14.17
N ASP A 4 22.37 -15.01 13.19
CA ASP A 4 23.81 -15.03 12.97
C ASP A 4 24.38 -13.81 12.20
N GLY A 5 23.55 -12.81 11.88
CA GLY A 5 23.98 -11.64 11.13
C GLY A 5 23.99 -11.82 9.62
N SER A 6 23.74 -13.01 9.09
CA SER A 6 23.68 -13.24 7.63
C SER A 6 22.41 -12.62 7.00
N PRO A 7 22.46 -12.20 5.72
CA PRO A 7 21.27 -11.80 4.99
C PRO A 7 20.20 -12.91 4.97
N ARG A 8 18.91 -12.53 5.02
CA ARG A 8 17.86 -13.53 4.76
C ARG A 8 17.98 -13.97 3.30
N GLY A 9 17.99 -15.28 3.07
CA GLY A 9 18.09 -15.87 1.74
C GLY A 9 16.72 -15.96 1.07
N MET A 10 16.70 -16.30 -0.23
CA MET A 10 15.46 -16.56 -0.98
C MET A 10 14.63 -17.68 -0.32
N ASP A 11 15.31 -18.63 0.33
CA ASP A 11 14.73 -19.79 0.99
C ASP A 11 13.88 -19.44 2.24
N ASP A 12 14.00 -18.22 2.77
CA ASP A 12 13.24 -17.71 3.93
C ASP A 12 12.03 -16.83 3.53
N VAL A 13 11.68 -16.77 2.24
CA VAL A 13 10.68 -15.84 1.71
C VAL A 13 9.37 -16.58 1.42
N SER A 14 8.33 -16.32 2.23
CA SER A 14 6.97 -16.67 1.85
C SER A 14 6.48 -15.71 0.77
N VAL A 15 6.18 -16.23 -0.43
CA VAL A 15 5.58 -15.42 -1.49
C VAL A 15 4.12 -15.12 -1.10
N THR A 16 3.79 -13.85 -0.95
CA THR A 16 2.42 -13.40 -0.70
C THR A 16 2.03 -12.41 -1.80
N THR A 17 0.87 -12.64 -2.40
CA THR A 17 0.37 -11.77 -3.47
C THR A 17 -0.06 -10.43 -2.89
N THR A 18 0.50 -9.34 -3.43
CA THR A 18 0.00 -7.99 -3.23
C THR A 18 -0.87 -7.63 -4.43
N THR A 19 -2.12 -7.24 -4.19
CA THR A 19 -3.10 -6.99 -5.26
C THR A 19 -3.34 -5.50 -5.44
N LEU A 20 -3.02 -4.99 -6.62
CA LEU A 20 -3.38 -3.63 -7.05
C LEU A 20 -4.61 -3.71 -7.95
N LYS A 21 -5.74 -3.16 -7.49
CA LYS A 21 -6.97 -3.14 -8.31
C LYS A 21 -6.96 -1.99 -9.32
N ARG A 22 -7.92 -2.04 -10.25
CA ARG A 22 -8.07 -1.07 -11.34
C ARG A 22 -8.02 0.38 -10.85
N GLY A 23 -7.25 1.20 -11.53
CA GLY A 23 -7.24 2.66 -11.32
C GLY A 23 -6.63 3.12 -9.99
N CYS A 24 -6.12 2.23 -9.15
CA CYS A 24 -5.43 2.66 -7.94
C CYS A 24 -4.15 3.42 -8.29
N SER A 25 -3.81 4.41 -7.49
CA SER A 25 -2.63 5.25 -7.67
C SER A 25 -1.69 5.12 -6.49
N ILE A 26 -0.41 4.86 -6.76
CA ILE A 26 0.65 4.71 -5.75
C ILE A 26 1.62 5.87 -5.87
N GLY A 27 1.64 6.74 -4.85
CA GLY A 27 2.54 7.88 -4.80
C GLY A 27 4.00 7.45 -4.73
N ALA A 28 4.88 8.26 -5.32
CA ALA A 28 6.30 8.00 -5.39
C ALA A 28 6.91 7.68 -4.00
N GLY A 29 7.80 6.69 -3.94
CA GLY A 29 8.48 6.28 -2.71
C GLY A 29 7.59 5.58 -1.67
N SER A 30 6.35 5.21 -2.00
CA SER A 30 5.52 4.42 -1.10
C SER A 30 6.03 2.98 -0.98
N VAL A 31 5.86 2.40 0.20
CA VAL A 31 6.17 0.99 0.50
C VAL A 31 4.87 0.27 0.78
N ILE A 32 4.59 -0.81 0.05
CA ILE A 32 3.41 -1.66 0.26
C ILE A 32 3.87 -2.97 0.90
N LEU A 33 3.36 -3.29 2.09
CA LEU A 33 3.70 -4.56 2.74
C LEU A 33 3.12 -5.76 1.95
N PRO A 34 3.78 -6.93 1.97
CA PRO A 34 3.28 -8.13 1.30
C PRO A 34 1.88 -8.52 1.77
N GLY A 35 1.05 -9.03 0.84
CA GLY A 35 -0.29 -9.55 1.16
C GLY A 35 -1.40 -8.51 1.24
N VAL A 36 -1.09 -7.23 1.00
CA VAL A 36 -2.06 -6.14 1.02
C VAL A 36 -2.82 -6.04 -0.31
N THR A 37 -4.10 -5.69 -0.23
CA THR A 37 -4.92 -5.28 -1.37
C THR A 37 -5.13 -3.77 -1.38
N ILE A 38 -4.87 -3.13 -2.53
CA ILE A 38 -5.20 -1.73 -2.81
C ILE A 38 -6.46 -1.70 -3.66
N GLY A 39 -7.53 -1.10 -3.12
CA GLY A 39 -8.85 -1.02 -3.72
C GLY A 39 -8.91 -0.24 -5.03
N GLU A 40 -10.01 -0.41 -5.78
CA GLU A 40 -10.21 0.30 -7.05
C GLU A 40 -10.25 1.80 -6.84
N PHE A 41 -9.53 2.55 -7.69
CA PHE A 41 -9.39 4.01 -7.60
C PHE A 41 -8.91 4.54 -6.24
N ALA A 42 -8.37 3.68 -5.38
CA ALA A 42 -7.76 4.12 -4.14
C ALA A 42 -6.44 4.85 -4.41
N MET A 43 -6.10 5.81 -3.56
CA MET A 43 -4.88 6.59 -3.68
C MET A 43 -4.02 6.43 -2.42
N VAL A 44 -2.76 6.07 -2.64
CA VAL A 44 -1.71 6.07 -1.61
C VAL A 44 -0.84 7.29 -1.87
N GLY A 45 -0.77 8.24 -0.96
CA GLY A 45 0.08 9.42 -1.18
C GLY A 45 1.58 9.09 -1.02
N ALA A 46 2.45 9.95 -1.56
CA ALA A 46 3.89 9.71 -1.64
C ALA A 46 4.55 9.42 -0.29
N GLY A 47 5.56 8.53 -0.28
CA GLY A 47 6.30 8.15 0.93
C GLY A 47 5.50 7.38 1.98
N SER A 48 4.30 6.88 1.65
CA SER A 48 3.46 6.17 2.62
C SER A 48 3.92 4.73 2.83
N VAL A 49 3.69 4.19 4.03
CA VAL A 49 3.94 2.77 4.36
C VAL A 49 2.61 2.07 4.61
N VAL A 50 2.17 1.28 3.64
CA VAL A 50 0.86 0.62 3.68
C VAL A 50 0.98 -0.72 4.38
N THR A 51 0.42 -0.79 5.59
CA THR A 51 0.47 -1.97 6.46
C THR A 51 -0.82 -2.80 6.46
N LYS A 52 -1.89 -2.34 5.81
CA LYS A 52 -3.22 -2.96 5.77
C LYS A 52 -3.91 -2.66 4.44
N ASP A 53 -4.92 -3.45 4.12
CA ASP A 53 -5.77 -3.24 2.94
C ASP A 53 -6.35 -1.83 2.88
N ILE A 54 -6.39 -1.28 1.67
CA ILE A 54 -6.94 0.05 1.40
C ILE A 54 -8.27 -0.10 0.65
N PRO A 55 -9.38 0.42 1.19
CA PRO A 55 -10.68 0.37 0.52
C PRO A 55 -10.70 1.17 -0.80
N PRO A 56 -11.56 0.78 -1.77
CA PRO A 56 -11.77 1.56 -2.99
C PRO A 56 -12.18 3.01 -2.71
N PHE A 57 -11.87 3.93 -3.62
CA PHE A 57 -12.31 5.34 -3.54
C PHE A 57 -11.90 6.05 -2.24
N THR A 58 -10.71 5.74 -1.72
CA THR A 58 -10.16 6.38 -0.51
C THR A 58 -8.73 6.84 -0.71
N LEU A 59 -8.38 7.96 -0.06
CA LEU A 59 -7.02 8.47 0.05
C LEU A 59 -6.43 8.03 1.40
N TYR A 60 -5.27 7.39 1.35
CA TYR A 60 -4.45 7.04 2.51
C TYR A 60 -3.08 7.70 2.42
N PHE A 61 -2.54 8.15 3.55
CA PHE A 61 -1.23 8.82 3.62
C PHE A 61 -0.50 8.53 4.93
N GLY A 62 0.84 8.54 4.89
CA GLY A 62 1.72 8.51 6.05
C GLY A 62 2.40 7.16 6.33
N ASN A 63 3.15 7.10 7.42
CA ASN A 63 3.83 5.88 7.90
C ASN A 63 3.48 5.65 9.39
N PRO A 64 2.60 4.70 9.73
CA PRO A 64 1.82 3.87 8.81
C PRO A 64 0.76 4.69 8.05
N ALA A 65 0.38 4.22 6.86
CA ALA A 65 -0.64 4.86 6.03
C ALA A 65 -2.01 4.81 6.73
N LYS A 66 -2.66 5.97 6.87
CA LYS A 66 -3.98 6.10 7.51
C LYS A 66 -4.98 6.72 6.56
N PHE A 67 -6.25 6.38 6.74
CA PHE A 67 -7.36 7.00 6.02
C PHE A 67 -7.34 8.52 6.22
N ILE A 68 -7.44 9.26 5.12
CA ILE A 68 -7.51 10.72 5.11
C ILE A 68 -8.91 11.18 4.73
N ARG A 69 -9.41 10.71 3.58
CA ARG A 69 -10.71 11.10 3.03
C ARG A 69 -11.18 10.13 1.95
N ARG A 70 -12.45 10.24 1.58
CA ARG A 70 -12.98 9.60 0.37
C ARG A 70 -12.63 10.44 -0.86
N ILE A 71 -12.45 9.77 -1.98
CA ILE A 71 -12.12 10.39 -3.28
C ILE A 71 -12.93 9.76 -4.40
N ASP A 72 -13.11 10.48 -5.51
CA ASP A 72 -13.67 9.93 -6.74
C ASP A 72 -12.60 9.22 -7.61
N GLU A 73 -12.99 8.79 -8.81
CA GLU A 73 -12.09 8.15 -9.78
C GLU A 73 -10.92 9.03 -10.26
N LYS A 74 -11.05 10.36 -10.11
CA LYS A 74 -10.03 11.35 -10.49
C LYS A 74 -9.11 11.72 -9.33
N GLY A 75 -9.41 11.25 -8.12
CA GLY A 75 -8.67 11.57 -6.91
C GLY A 75 -9.18 12.82 -6.17
N GLU A 76 -10.30 13.38 -6.60
CA GLU A 76 -10.89 14.58 -5.99
C GLU A 76 -11.68 14.21 -4.74
N ALA A 77 -11.71 15.11 -3.75
CA ALA A 77 -12.49 14.87 -2.55
C ALA A 77 -13.98 14.76 -2.86
N VAL A 78 -14.63 13.75 -2.27
CA VAL A 78 -16.09 13.68 -2.22
C VAL A 78 -16.56 14.11 -0.83
N SER A 79 -17.58 14.96 -0.81
CA SER A 79 -18.28 15.45 0.39
C SER A 79 -19.20 14.41 0.99
#